data_AF-A0A1H7Q9N0-F1
#
_entry.id   AF-A0A1H7Q9N0-F1
#
_cell.length_a   1.000
_cell.length_b   1.000
_cell.length_c   1.000
_cell.angle_alpha   90.00
_cell.angle_beta   90.00
_cell.angle_gamma   90.00
#
_symmetry.space_group_name_H-M   'P 1'
#
loop_
_entity.id
_entity.type
_entity.pdbx_description
1 polymer ?
#
loop_
_entity_poly.entity_id
_entity_poly.type
_entity_poly.pdbx_seq_one_letter_code
_entity_poly.pdbx_strand_id
1 'polypeptide(L)'
;MFFLINKIEQGAHHADGLQNPKTPNNPMVLGVYRTLMRTAICSVYSKKAYGEFWDDVARKKISRRYWTSEMKTFATHKVAEAPKPPFIFKLTIVGWIFILLIIAFFGYLTYESVKPPLPKPAEYVAMDQAPAEGDIYFGNYEIYKEKGNPMGAEIRFGWFKVLKVDGDLYHIAKSTEMNRGHKSKEKLNSTDFETESMPLVKLKEQTGYNIRFISDDDLTEIYITDKK
;
A
#
# COMPACT_ATOMS: atom_id res chain seq x y z
N MET A 1 -3.05 18.74 21.34
CA MET A 1 -3.04 19.92 20.46
C MET A 1 -2.07 19.66 19.31
N PHE A 2 -2.56 19.50 18.07
CA PHE A 2 -1.75 19.03 16.95
C PHE A 2 -0.85 20.11 16.32
N PHE A 3 -1.21 21.38 16.50
CA PHE A 3 -0.53 22.52 15.90
C PHE A 3 -0.69 23.75 16.79
N LEU A 4 0.41 24.45 17.08
CA LEU A 4 0.46 25.68 17.86
C LEU A 4 1.37 26.69 17.15
N ILE A 5 0.87 27.90 16.93
CA ILE A 5 1.68 29.03 16.46
C ILE A 5 1.80 30.02 17.60
N ASN A 6 3.02 30.23 18.06
CA ASN A 6 3.36 31.25 19.05
C ASN A 6 4.12 32.39 18.40
N LYS A 7 3.84 33.59 18.88
CA LYS A 7 4.61 34.79 18.58
C LYS A 7 5.53 35.06 19.77
N ILE A 8 6.84 35.02 19.55
CA ILE A 8 7.84 35.19 20.59
C ILE A 8 8.49 36.55 20.41
N GLU A 9 8.41 37.38 21.44
CA GLU A 9 9.13 38.64 21.50
C GLU A 9 10.64 38.38 21.58
N GLN A 10 11.39 39.02 20.70
CA GLN A 10 12.86 38.98 20.68
C GLN A 10 13.45 40.22 21.34
N GLY A 11 12.69 41.32 21.39
CA GLY A 11 13.05 42.57 22.05
C GLY A 11 12.02 43.67 21.77
N ALA A 12 12.03 44.68 22.62
CA ALA A 12 11.26 45.91 22.46
C ALA A 12 12.23 47.10 22.41
N HIS A 13 12.00 48.01 21.47
CA HIS A 13 12.82 49.20 21.27
C HIS A 13 11.93 50.44 21.27
N HIS A 14 12.27 51.42 22.11
CA HIS A 14 11.67 52.75 22.04
C HIS A 14 12.03 53.40 20.71
N ALA A 15 11.03 54.02 20.09
CA ALA A 15 11.18 54.69 18.81
C ALA A 15 11.41 56.19 19.03
N ASP A 16 12.46 56.53 19.80
CA ASP A 16 12.77 57.91 20.17
C ASP A 16 13.07 58.74 18.91
N GLY A 17 12.25 59.77 18.67
CA GLY A 17 12.31 60.60 17.47
C GLY A 17 11.34 60.22 16.34
N LEU A 18 10.62 59.10 16.45
CA LEU A 18 9.54 58.74 15.52
C LEU A 18 8.17 59.02 16.16
N GLN A 19 7.33 59.78 15.46
CA GLN A 19 5.97 60.08 15.91
C GLN A 19 4.96 59.02 15.45
N ASN A 20 3.98 58.73 16.30
CA ASN A 20 2.89 57.84 15.94
C ASN A 20 1.96 58.55 14.93
N PRO A 21 1.81 57.99 13.70
CA PRO A 21 1.07 58.64 12.62
C PRO A 21 -0.45 58.71 12.85
N LYS A 22 -0.98 57.96 13.84
CA LYS A 22 -2.40 58.01 14.22
C LYS A 22 -2.67 58.95 15.39
N THR A 23 -1.72 59.05 16.31
CA THR A 23 -1.84 59.78 17.57
C THR A 23 -0.47 60.40 17.89
N PRO A 24 -0.14 61.57 17.31
CA PRO A 24 1.23 62.14 17.36
C PRO A 24 1.82 62.31 18.76
N ASN A 25 0.97 62.49 19.77
CA ASN A 25 1.37 62.68 21.17
C ASN A 25 1.60 61.38 21.95
N ASN A 26 1.29 60.22 21.38
CA ASN A 26 1.44 58.94 22.07
C ASN A 26 2.82 58.33 21.80
N PRO A 27 3.56 57.90 22.84
CA PRO A 27 4.79 57.16 22.66
C PRO A 27 4.53 55.82 21.95
N MET A 28 5.51 55.43 21.14
CA MET A 28 5.44 54.25 20.30
C MET A 28 6.64 53.34 20.56
N VAL A 29 6.39 52.04 20.58
CA VAL A 29 7.41 51.01 20.80
C VAL A 29 7.43 50.08 19.59
N LEU A 30 8.63 49.75 19.12
CA LEU A 30 8.86 48.69 18.15
C LEU A 30 9.08 47.37 18.89
N GLY A 31 8.12 46.46 18.81
CA GLY A 31 8.31 45.07 19.21
C GLY A 31 8.90 44.27 18.03
N VAL A 32 10.00 43.57 18.26
CA VAL A 32 10.58 42.63 17.30
C VAL A 32 10.17 41.22 17.71
N TYR A 33 9.58 40.48 16.77
CA TYR A 33 8.98 39.18 17.04
C TYR A 33 9.47 38.11 16.08
N ARG A 34 9.40 36.86 16.52
CA ARG A 34 9.65 35.67 15.71
C ARG A 34 8.52 34.67 15.91
N THR A 35 8.14 33.99 14.84
CA THR A 35 7.10 32.97 14.90
C THR A 35 7.72 31.63 15.27
N LEU A 36 7.12 30.92 16.22
CA LEU A 36 7.44 29.54 16.56
C LEU A 36 6.21 28.67 16.27
N MET A 37 6.37 27.76 15.33
CA MET A 37 5.40 26.72 15.02
C MET A 37 5.79 25.45 15.77
N ARG A 38 4.87 24.87 16.53
CA ARG A 38 5.04 23.56 17.18
C ARG A 38 3.97 22.62 16.67
N THR A 39 4.40 21.48 16.18
CA THR A 39 3.54 20.34 15.86
C THR A 39 3.88 19.19 16.80
N ALA A 40 3.12 18.10 16.74
CA ALA A 40 3.46 16.90 17.49
C ALA A 40 4.84 16.32 17.11
N ILE A 41 5.27 16.52 15.86
CA ILE A 41 6.44 15.86 15.26
C ILE A 41 7.66 16.79 15.22
N CYS A 42 7.46 18.10 15.10
CA CYS A 42 8.54 19.05 14.95
C CYS A 42 8.24 20.43 15.54
N SER A 43 9.30 21.18 15.82
CA SER A 43 9.25 22.59 16.16
C SER A 43 10.06 23.39 15.14
N VAL A 44 9.50 24.53 14.70
CA VAL A 44 10.08 25.35 13.64
C VAL A 44 10.04 26.82 14.03
N TYR A 45 11.19 27.47 14.08
CA TYR A 45 11.28 28.92 14.19
C TYR A 45 11.30 29.55 12.80
N SER A 46 10.63 30.70 12.64
CA SER A 46 10.77 31.48 11.41
C SER A 46 12.20 32.00 11.26
N LYS A 47 12.77 31.83 10.06
CA LYS A 47 14.14 32.26 9.76
C LYS A 47 14.33 33.78 9.99
N LYS A 48 13.33 34.56 9.58
CA LYS A 48 13.32 36.02 9.72
C LYS A 48 12.49 36.42 10.94
N ALA A 49 13.02 37.38 11.71
CA ALA A 49 12.21 38.14 12.66
C ALA A 49 11.43 39.24 11.91
N TYR A 50 10.45 39.84 12.57
CA TYR A 50 9.68 40.94 12.02
C TYR A 50 9.32 41.96 13.09
N GLY A 51 9.27 43.23 12.69
CA GLY A 51 8.87 44.33 13.57
C GLY A 51 7.36 44.55 13.53
N GLU A 52 6.83 45.00 14.66
CA GLU A 52 5.51 45.62 14.77
C GLU A 52 5.57 46.83 15.71
N PHE A 53 5.04 47.96 15.26
CA PHE A 53 4.88 49.13 16.12
C PHE A 53 3.60 49.04 16.93
N TRP A 54 3.70 49.41 18.20
CA TRP A 54 2.60 49.46 19.16
C TRP A 54 2.52 50.87 19.75
N ASP A 55 1.30 51.39 19.84
CA ASP A 55 1.00 52.55 20.69
C ASP A 55 1.06 52.07 22.14
N ASP A 56 1.97 52.64 22.93
CA ASP A 56 2.24 52.20 24.30
C ASP A 56 1.08 52.52 25.26
N VAL A 57 0.38 53.64 25.01
CA VAL A 57 -0.75 54.10 25.82
C VAL A 57 -2.02 53.34 25.43
N ALA A 58 -2.33 53.28 24.14
CA ALA A 58 -3.54 52.61 23.66
C ALA A 58 -3.40 51.08 23.58
N ARG A 59 -2.19 50.54 23.75
CA ARG A 59 -1.82 49.12 23.55
C ARG A 59 -2.34 48.55 22.24
N LYS A 60 -2.34 49.38 21.19
CA LYS A 60 -2.87 49.03 19.87
C LYS A 60 -1.74 48.94 18.86
N LYS A 61 -1.74 47.86 18.08
CA LYS A 61 -0.83 47.69 16.95
C LYS A 61 -1.10 48.75 15.87
N ILE A 62 -0.03 49.40 15.42
CA ILE A 62 -0.05 50.35 14.31
C ILE A 62 0.14 49.56 13.01
N SER A 63 -0.91 49.56 12.17
CA SER A 63 -0.90 48.83 10.90
C SER A 63 0.21 49.33 9.96
N ARG A 64 0.86 48.39 9.26
CA ARG A 64 1.97 48.64 8.31
C ARG A 64 1.65 49.67 7.22
N ARG A 65 0.37 49.82 6.86
CA ARG A 65 -0.07 50.81 5.87
C ARG A 65 0.17 52.26 6.32
N TYR A 66 0.22 52.50 7.63
CA TYR A 66 0.44 53.83 8.20
C TYR A 66 1.92 54.09 8.51
N TRP A 67 2.81 53.13 8.24
CA TRP A 67 4.22 53.32 8.56
C TRP A 67 4.86 54.31 7.60
N THR A 68 5.50 55.33 8.17
CA THR A 68 6.34 56.26 7.42
C THR A 68 7.57 55.55 6.87
N SER A 69 8.30 56.22 5.96
CA SER A 69 9.55 55.68 5.42
C SER A 69 10.57 55.44 6.54
N GLU A 70 10.69 56.39 7.46
CA GLU A 70 11.61 56.33 8.61
C GLU A 70 11.24 55.20 9.59
N MET A 71 9.95 54.95 9.81
CA MET A 71 9.50 53.80 10.60
C MET A 71 9.91 52.48 9.95
N LYS A 72 9.83 52.38 8.63
CA LYS A 72 10.23 51.18 7.89
C LYS A 72 11.74 50.95 7.98
N THR A 73 12.55 51.99 7.79
CA THR A 73 14.02 51.88 7.87
C THR A 73 14.46 51.52 9.29
N PHE A 74 13.90 52.16 10.30
CA PHE A 74 14.15 51.84 11.71
C PHE A 74 13.78 50.39 12.03
N ALA A 75 12.59 49.95 11.61
CA ALA A 75 12.16 48.57 11.79
C ALA A 75 13.08 47.57 11.08
N THR A 76 13.53 47.85 9.85
CA THR A 76 14.45 46.95 9.14
C THR A 76 15.80 46.85 9.83
N HIS A 77 16.33 47.96 10.35
CA HIS A 77 17.60 47.98 11.08
C HIS A 77 17.52 47.14 12.35
N LYS A 78 16.50 47.39 13.18
CA LYS A 78 16.30 46.66 14.45
C LYS A 78 15.93 45.19 14.27
N VAL A 79 15.22 44.85 13.19
CA VAL A 79 14.95 43.45 12.84
C VAL A 79 16.23 42.72 12.39
N ALA A 80 17.15 43.40 11.71
CA ALA A 80 18.43 42.81 11.30
C ALA A 80 19.37 42.56 12.49
N GLU A 81 19.31 43.42 13.52
CA GLU A 81 20.04 43.25 14.78
C GLU A 81 19.50 42.12 15.67
N ALA A 82 18.29 41.62 15.40
CA ALA A 82 17.65 40.61 16.23
C ALA A 82 18.47 39.30 16.27
N PRO A 83 18.56 38.63 17.43
CA PRO A 83 19.33 37.41 17.58
C PRO A 83 18.85 36.33 16.59
N LYS A 84 19.79 35.54 16.07
CA LYS A 84 19.48 34.39 15.21
C LYS A 84 18.64 33.36 15.99
N PRO A 85 17.76 32.59 15.32
CA PRO A 85 16.97 31.58 16.02
C PRO A 85 17.89 30.48 16.56
N PRO A 86 17.57 29.88 17.72
CA PRO A 86 18.40 28.82 18.29
C PRO A 86 18.46 27.58 17.38
N PHE A 87 17.38 27.32 16.64
CA PHE A 87 17.31 26.33 15.58
C PHE A 87 16.22 26.75 14.60
N ILE A 88 16.33 26.34 13.34
CA ILE A 88 15.25 26.56 12.34
C ILE A 88 14.24 25.42 12.41
N PHE A 89 14.72 24.18 12.50
CA PHE A 89 13.89 22.98 12.56
C PHE A 89 14.47 22.03 13.61
N LYS A 90 13.60 21.46 14.45
CA LYS A 90 13.96 20.45 15.43
C LYS A 90 12.86 19.40 15.51
N LEU A 91 13.23 18.13 15.36
CA LEU A 91 12.32 17.01 15.60
C LEU A 91 12.05 16.86 17.09
N THR A 92 10.81 16.55 17.43
CA THR A 92 10.45 16.12 18.77
C THR A 92 10.82 14.65 18.96
N ILE A 93 10.80 14.16 20.20
CA ILE A 93 11.00 12.73 20.51
C ILE A 93 9.97 11.88 19.74
N VAL A 94 8.71 12.34 19.71
CA VAL A 94 7.64 11.69 18.94
C VAL A 94 7.98 11.65 17.45
N GLY A 95 8.55 12.72 16.90
CA GLY A 95 8.98 12.74 15.50
C GLY A 95 10.10 11.76 15.19
N TRP A 96 11.04 11.55 16.11
CA TRP A 96 12.07 10.52 15.97
C TRP A 96 11.50 9.10 15.98
N ILE A 97 10.57 8.81 16.89
CA ILE A 97 9.87 7.52 16.93
C ILE A 97 9.14 7.28 15.61
N PHE A 98 8.46 8.30 15.09
CA PHE A 98 7.76 8.22 13.81
C PHE A 98 8.71 7.90 12.64
N ILE A 99 9.89 8.52 12.60
CA ILE A 99 10.91 8.22 11.59
C ILE A 99 11.40 6.78 11.70
N LEU A 100 11.65 6.28 12.91
CA LEU A 100 12.06 4.89 13.13
C LEU A 100 10.98 3.90 12.64
N LEU A 101 9.71 4.20 12.88
CA LEU A 101 8.60 3.36 12.39
C LEU A 101 8.54 3.34 10.86
N ILE A 102 8.75 4.49 10.20
CA ILE A 102 8.82 4.54 8.73
C ILE A 102 9.98 3.68 8.22
N ILE A 103 11.16 3.80 8.81
CA ILE A 103 12.34 3.00 8.42
C ILE A 103 12.07 1.51 8.60
N ALA A 104 11.50 1.11 9.75
CA ALA A 104 11.16 -0.28 10.01
C ALA A 104 10.13 -0.83 9.01
N PHE A 105 9.10 -0.04 8.69
CA PHE A 105 8.08 -0.41 7.71
C PHE A 105 8.68 -0.65 6.31
N PHE A 106 9.50 0.28 5.82
CA PHE A 106 10.16 0.11 4.50
C PHE A 106 11.20 -1.01 4.51
N GLY A 107 11.91 -1.19 5.63
CA GLY A 107 12.82 -2.33 5.82
C GLY A 107 12.09 -3.67 5.74
N TYR A 108 10.91 -3.77 6.37
CA TYR A 108 10.05 -4.95 6.29
C TYR A 108 9.56 -5.24 4.86
N LEU A 109 9.10 -4.21 4.14
CA LEU A 109 8.66 -4.38 2.75
C LEU A 109 9.80 -4.88 1.85
N THR A 110 11.01 -4.36 2.06
CA THR A 110 12.18 -4.77 1.30
C THR A 110 12.58 -6.20 1.65
N TYR A 111 12.54 -6.56 2.93
CA TYR A 111 12.80 -7.92 3.40
C TYR A 111 11.86 -8.94 2.74
N GLU A 112 10.55 -8.70 2.73
CA GLU A 112 9.59 -9.59 2.07
C GLU A 112 9.83 -9.68 0.55
N SER A 113 10.24 -8.59 -0.10
CA SER A 113 10.50 -8.60 -1.55
C SER A 113 11.75 -9.37 -1.98
N VAL A 114 12.76 -9.47 -1.09
CA VAL A 114 14.05 -10.12 -1.40
C VAL A 114 14.13 -11.53 -0.79
N LYS A 115 13.24 -11.87 0.14
CA LYS A 115 13.21 -13.20 0.75
C LYS A 115 12.95 -14.27 -0.32
N PRO A 116 13.81 -15.30 -0.43
CA PRO A 116 13.59 -16.37 -1.40
C PRO A 116 12.26 -17.09 -1.11
N PRO A 117 11.56 -17.56 -2.15
CA PRO A 117 10.33 -18.32 -1.97
C PRO A 117 10.63 -19.56 -1.13
N LEU A 118 9.71 -19.87 -0.21
CA LEU A 118 9.80 -21.09 0.59
C LEU A 118 9.88 -22.30 -0.36
N PRO A 119 10.65 -23.35 -0.03
CA PRO A 119 10.72 -24.55 -0.84
C PRO A 119 9.30 -25.12 -1.02
N LYS A 120 8.88 -25.23 -2.28
CA LYS A 120 7.59 -25.82 -2.63
C LYS A 120 7.55 -27.27 -2.11
N PRO A 121 6.44 -27.72 -1.51
CA PRO A 121 6.30 -29.11 -1.08
C PRO A 121 6.42 -30.07 -2.27
N ALA A 122 6.93 -31.28 -2.05
CA ALA A 122 7.20 -32.26 -3.11
C ALA A 122 5.93 -32.60 -3.94
N GLU A 123 4.75 -32.60 -3.32
CA GLU A 123 3.46 -32.79 -3.98
C GLU A 123 3.18 -31.69 -5.01
N TYR A 124 3.52 -30.43 -4.72
CA TYR A 124 3.38 -29.32 -5.66
C TYR A 124 4.33 -29.50 -6.86
N VAL A 125 5.55 -29.98 -6.63
CA VAL A 125 6.53 -30.22 -7.70
C VAL A 125 6.11 -31.38 -8.61
N ALA A 126 5.51 -32.43 -8.04
CA ALA A 126 4.96 -33.55 -8.81
C ALA A 126 3.80 -33.10 -9.72
N MET A 127 3.07 -32.06 -9.33
CA MET A 127 2.00 -31.45 -10.12
C MET A 127 2.47 -30.50 -11.22
N ASP A 128 3.70 -29.96 -11.11
CA ASP A 128 4.32 -29.17 -12.17
C ASP A 128 4.90 -30.06 -13.31
N GLN A 129 4.94 -31.40 -13.13
CA GLN A 129 5.40 -32.34 -14.16
C GLN A 129 4.30 -32.73 -15.12
N ALA A 130 4.59 -32.73 -16.43
CA ALA A 130 3.64 -33.10 -17.47
C ALA A 130 2.99 -34.48 -17.18
N PRO A 131 1.67 -34.63 -17.29
CA PRO A 131 0.98 -35.89 -17.00
C PRO A 131 1.50 -37.04 -17.87
N ALA A 132 1.88 -38.14 -17.23
CA ALA A 132 2.44 -39.31 -17.91
C ALA A 132 1.43 -40.46 -17.97
N GLU A 133 1.66 -41.40 -18.90
CA GLU A 133 0.85 -42.61 -19.00
C GLU A 133 0.87 -43.40 -17.67
N GLY A 134 -0.33 -43.76 -17.20
CA GLY A 134 -0.52 -44.45 -15.93
C GLY A 134 -0.74 -43.54 -14.71
N ASP A 135 -0.53 -42.22 -14.85
CA ASP A 135 -0.79 -41.28 -13.75
C ASP A 135 -2.28 -41.23 -13.40
N ILE A 136 -2.56 -41.16 -12.10
CA ILE A 136 -3.92 -41.08 -11.56
C ILE A 136 -4.09 -39.74 -10.84
N TYR A 137 -5.13 -39.03 -11.21
CA TYR A 137 -5.47 -37.71 -10.72
C TYR A 137 -6.87 -37.69 -10.13
N PHE A 138 -7.10 -36.83 -9.15
CA PHE A 138 -8.42 -36.56 -8.60
C PHE A 138 -8.86 -35.15 -8.99
N GLY A 139 -10.16 -35.01 -9.26
CA GLY A 139 -10.76 -33.72 -9.56
C GLY A 139 -12.19 -33.85 -10.07
N ASN A 140 -12.56 -33.04 -11.06
CA ASN A 140 -13.88 -33.06 -11.67
C ASN A 140 -13.84 -32.85 -13.18
N TYR A 141 -14.87 -33.30 -13.87
CA TYR A 141 -15.12 -32.92 -15.25
C TYR A 141 -16.43 -32.14 -15.37
N GLU A 142 -16.50 -31.30 -16.40
CA GLU A 142 -17.70 -30.59 -16.82
C GLU A 142 -17.94 -30.86 -18.31
N ILE A 143 -19.13 -31.39 -18.64
CA ILE A 143 -19.58 -31.50 -20.03
C ILE A 143 -20.67 -30.45 -20.27
N TYR A 144 -20.37 -29.48 -21.11
CA TYR A 144 -21.26 -28.38 -21.48
C TYR A 144 -22.19 -28.78 -22.63
N LYS A 145 -23.44 -28.31 -22.58
CA LYS A 145 -24.38 -28.42 -23.72
C LYS A 145 -24.10 -27.40 -24.81
N GLU A 146 -23.60 -26.25 -24.41
CA GLU A 146 -23.23 -25.13 -25.27
C GLU A 146 -21.90 -24.55 -24.76
N LYS A 147 -20.99 -24.22 -25.68
CA LYS A 147 -19.66 -23.72 -25.37
C LYS A 147 -19.72 -22.53 -24.41
N GLY A 148 -19.06 -22.65 -23.25
CA GLY A 148 -18.95 -21.60 -22.25
C GLY A 148 -20.21 -21.32 -21.43
N ASN A 149 -21.28 -22.11 -21.57
CA ASN A 149 -22.50 -21.96 -20.78
C ASN A 149 -22.60 -23.06 -19.70
N PRO A 150 -22.34 -22.73 -18.41
CA PRO A 150 -22.40 -23.72 -17.33
C PRO A 150 -23.83 -24.14 -16.97
N MET A 151 -24.87 -23.44 -17.46
CA MET A 151 -26.25 -23.81 -17.16
C MET A 151 -26.63 -25.14 -17.83
N GLY A 152 -26.82 -26.16 -17.00
CA GLY A 152 -27.20 -27.50 -17.45
C GLY A 152 -26.01 -28.37 -17.86
N ALA A 153 -24.78 -27.98 -17.52
CA ALA A 153 -23.59 -28.81 -17.68
C ALA A 153 -23.63 -30.01 -16.74
N GLU A 154 -23.11 -31.15 -17.21
CA GLU A 154 -22.92 -32.32 -16.38
C GLU A 154 -21.59 -32.22 -15.64
N ILE A 155 -21.67 -32.03 -14.31
CA ILE A 155 -20.50 -31.93 -13.44
C ILE A 155 -20.41 -33.19 -12.59
N ARG A 156 -19.27 -33.89 -12.64
CA ARG A 156 -19.00 -35.01 -11.74
C ARG A 156 -17.58 -35.00 -11.20
N PHE A 157 -17.44 -35.51 -9.97
CA PHE A 157 -16.19 -35.61 -9.22
C PHE A 157 -15.73 -37.07 -9.14
N GLY A 158 -14.43 -37.30 -9.30
CA GLY A 158 -13.86 -38.64 -9.23
C GLY A 158 -12.39 -38.71 -9.63
N TRP A 159 -11.95 -39.93 -9.90
CA TRP A 159 -10.57 -40.21 -10.30
C TRP A 159 -10.45 -40.29 -11.81
N PHE A 160 -9.32 -39.83 -12.32
CA PHE A 160 -8.97 -39.81 -13.74
C PHE A 160 -7.64 -40.52 -13.91
N LYS A 161 -7.55 -41.42 -14.89
CA LYS A 161 -6.32 -42.11 -15.24
C LYS A 161 -5.89 -41.72 -16.64
N VAL A 162 -4.63 -41.32 -16.79
CA VAL A 162 -4.03 -41.10 -18.12
C VAL A 162 -3.75 -42.48 -18.74
N LEU A 163 -4.50 -42.83 -19.77
CA LEU A 163 -4.35 -44.10 -20.47
C LEU A 163 -3.23 -44.06 -21.51
N LYS A 164 -3.05 -42.93 -22.17
CA LYS A 164 -2.06 -42.74 -23.23
C LYS A 164 -1.86 -41.25 -23.52
N VAL A 165 -0.65 -40.87 -23.90
CA VAL A 165 -0.32 -39.50 -24.34
C VAL A 165 0.20 -39.56 -25.78
N ASP A 166 -0.56 -38.99 -26.71
CA ASP A 166 -0.24 -38.91 -28.14
C ASP A 166 0.16 -37.46 -28.48
N GLY A 167 1.39 -37.07 -28.17
CA GLY A 167 1.86 -35.69 -28.31
C GLY A 167 1.14 -34.76 -27.32
N ASP A 168 0.33 -33.83 -27.83
CA ASP A 168 -0.46 -32.89 -27.01
C ASP A 168 -1.87 -33.43 -26.67
N LEU A 169 -2.23 -34.62 -27.16
CA LEU A 169 -3.53 -35.26 -26.95
C LEU A 169 -3.45 -36.31 -25.84
N TYR A 170 -4.34 -36.18 -24.86
CA TYR A 170 -4.41 -37.06 -23.71
C TYR A 170 -5.66 -37.93 -23.79
N HIS A 171 -5.46 -39.25 -23.68
CA HIS A 171 -6.52 -40.23 -23.50
C HIS A 171 -6.73 -40.42 -21.99
N ILE A 172 -7.87 -39.95 -21.47
CA ILE A 172 -8.16 -39.95 -20.04
C ILE A 172 -9.41 -40.81 -19.78
N ALA A 173 -9.28 -41.80 -18.91
CA ALA A 173 -10.40 -42.58 -18.40
C ALA A 173 -10.86 -42.02 -17.05
N LYS A 174 -12.17 -41.98 -16.83
CA LYS A 174 -12.76 -41.65 -15.53
C LYS A 174 -13.00 -42.92 -14.70
N SER A 175 -13.07 -42.78 -13.38
CA SER A 175 -13.45 -43.88 -12.49
C SER A 175 -14.88 -44.34 -12.76
N THR A 176 -15.15 -45.62 -12.57
CA THR A 176 -16.50 -46.20 -12.74
C THR A 176 -17.52 -45.58 -11.78
N GLU A 177 -17.07 -45.20 -10.59
CA GLU A 177 -17.87 -44.49 -9.59
C GLU A 177 -17.58 -42.99 -9.62
N MET A 178 -18.47 -42.22 -10.27
CA MET A 178 -18.41 -40.75 -10.30
C MET A 178 -19.51 -40.14 -9.43
N ASN A 179 -19.16 -39.16 -8.59
CA ASN A 179 -20.11 -38.52 -7.69
C ASN A 179 -20.65 -37.19 -8.27
N ARG A 180 -21.95 -36.92 -8.08
CA ARG A 180 -22.60 -35.67 -8.53
C ARG A 180 -22.30 -34.45 -7.66
N GLY A 181 -21.83 -34.66 -6.43
CA GLY A 181 -21.43 -33.60 -5.51
C GLY A 181 -19.96 -33.71 -5.14
N HIS A 182 -19.40 -32.67 -4.55
CA HIS A 182 -18.03 -32.72 -4.06
C HIS A 182 -17.91 -33.74 -2.91
N LYS A 183 -17.01 -34.72 -3.06
CA LYS A 183 -16.59 -35.66 -2.01
C LYS A 183 -15.07 -35.67 -1.96
N SER A 184 -14.51 -35.84 -0.77
CA SER A 184 -13.05 -35.93 -0.62
C SER A 184 -12.52 -37.21 -1.26
N LYS A 185 -11.26 -37.18 -1.70
CA LYS A 185 -10.59 -38.27 -2.42
C LYS A 185 -10.58 -39.59 -1.63
N GLU A 186 -10.59 -39.55 -0.31
CA GLU A 186 -10.60 -40.73 0.58
C GLU A 186 -11.94 -41.47 0.59
N LYS A 187 -13.03 -40.83 0.13
CA LYS A 187 -14.39 -41.38 0.13
C LYS A 187 -14.81 -41.99 -1.20
N LEU A 188 -13.92 -42.01 -2.19
CA LEU A 188 -14.20 -42.49 -3.55
C LEU A 188 -13.27 -43.65 -3.89
N ASN A 189 -13.83 -44.68 -4.53
CA ASN A 189 -13.05 -45.80 -5.01
C ASN A 189 -12.09 -45.33 -6.12
N SER A 190 -10.84 -45.77 -6.04
CA SER A 190 -9.74 -45.30 -6.88
C SER A 190 -9.08 -46.43 -7.68
N THR A 191 -9.65 -47.64 -7.67
CA THR A 191 -9.07 -48.82 -8.33
C THR A 191 -9.77 -49.22 -9.62
N ASP A 192 -10.99 -48.73 -9.87
CA ASP A 192 -11.80 -49.14 -11.01
C ASP A 192 -12.02 -47.95 -11.97
N PHE A 193 -11.52 -48.10 -13.20
CA PHE A 193 -11.60 -47.10 -14.27
C PHE A 193 -12.36 -47.66 -15.48
N GLU A 194 -13.07 -46.79 -16.18
CA GLU A 194 -13.72 -47.15 -17.44
C GLU A 194 -12.67 -47.55 -18.50
N THR A 195 -12.98 -48.57 -19.31
CA THR A 195 -12.11 -49.04 -20.39
C THR A 195 -12.11 -48.07 -21.58
N GLU A 196 -13.17 -47.27 -21.72
CA GLU A 196 -13.32 -46.27 -22.76
C GLU A 196 -12.74 -44.93 -22.30
N SER A 197 -11.96 -44.30 -23.18
CA SER A 197 -11.46 -42.94 -22.95
C SER A 197 -12.61 -41.94 -23.08
N MET A 198 -12.58 -40.89 -22.24
CA MET A 198 -13.32 -39.67 -22.50
C MET A 198 -12.90 -39.04 -23.84
N PRO A 199 -13.67 -38.07 -24.38
CA PRO A 199 -13.25 -37.31 -25.55
C PRO A 199 -11.80 -36.83 -25.41
N LEU A 200 -11.06 -36.85 -26.52
CA LEU A 200 -9.66 -36.42 -26.54
C LEU A 200 -9.53 -35.00 -26.00
N VAL A 201 -8.64 -34.81 -25.04
CA VAL A 201 -8.40 -33.51 -24.40
C VAL A 201 -6.95 -33.08 -24.54
N LYS A 202 -6.74 -31.76 -24.58
CA LYS A 202 -5.45 -31.09 -24.61
C LYS A 202 -5.20 -30.40 -23.28
N LEU A 203 -3.94 -30.39 -22.85
CA LEU A 203 -3.52 -29.64 -21.67
C LEU A 203 -3.54 -28.14 -21.97
N LYS A 204 -4.36 -27.38 -21.23
CA LYS A 204 -4.47 -25.92 -21.39
C LYS A 204 -3.70 -25.16 -20.34
N GLU A 205 -3.74 -25.63 -19.10
CA GLU A 205 -3.09 -24.98 -17.96
C GLU A 205 -2.50 -26.04 -17.03
N GLN A 206 -1.28 -25.80 -16.59
CA GLN A 206 -0.60 -26.62 -15.59
C GLN A 206 0.22 -25.69 -14.68
N THR A 207 -0.35 -25.36 -13.52
CA THR A 207 0.33 -24.55 -12.50
C THR A 207 0.03 -25.13 -11.12
N GLY A 208 0.96 -25.91 -10.56
CA GLY A 208 0.75 -26.62 -9.30
C GLY A 208 -0.54 -27.45 -9.32
N TYR A 209 -1.40 -27.29 -8.30
CA TYR A 209 -2.68 -27.99 -8.16
C TYR A 209 -3.78 -27.57 -9.15
N ASN A 210 -3.46 -26.81 -10.20
CA ASN A 210 -4.41 -26.41 -11.22
C ASN A 210 -3.94 -26.97 -12.56
N ILE A 211 -4.38 -28.19 -12.86
CA ILE A 211 -4.20 -28.84 -14.15
C ILE A 211 -5.57 -28.87 -14.83
N ARG A 212 -5.66 -28.23 -16.01
CA ARG A 212 -6.89 -28.15 -16.79
C ARG A 212 -6.69 -28.73 -18.18
N PHE A 213 -7.56 -29.69 -18.50
CA PHE A 213 -7.67 -30.29 -19.82
C PHE A 213 -8.95 -29.82 -20.50
N ILE A 214 -8.90 -29.60 -21.82
CA ILE A 214 -10.06 -29.19 -22.63
C ILE A 214 -10.12 -30.00 -23.92
N SER A 215 -11.31 -30.44 -24.32
CA SER A 215 -11.54 -31.12 -25.61
C SER A 215 -11.47 -30.15 -26.80
N ASP A 216 -11.23 -30.66 -28.01
CA ASP A 216 -11.11 -29.83 -29.21
C ASP A 216 -12.39 -29.03 -29.56
N ASP A 217 -13.55 -29.49 -29.11
CA ASP A 217 -14.85 -28.82 -29.26
C ASP A 217 -15.16 -27.80 -28.13
N ASP A 218 -14.28 -27.66 -27.14
CA ASP A 218 -14.48 -26.89 -25.90
C ASP A 218 -15.75 -27.27 -25.12
N LEU A 219 -16.28 -28.49 -25.32
CA LEU A 219 -17.47 -28.99 -24.63
C LEU A 219 -17.15 -29.84 -23.40
N THR A 220 -15.94 -30.38 -23.30
CA THR A 220 -15.48 -31.17 -22.16
C THR A 220 -14.28 -30.52 -21.52
N GLU A 221 -14.38 -30.27 -20.22
CA GLU A 221 -13.26 -29.76 -19.43
C GLU A 221 -13.01 -30.68 -18.24
N ILE A 222 -11.74 -30.96 -17.95
CA ILE A 222 -11.33 -31.75 -16.79
C ILE A 222 -10.41 -30.88 -15.94
N TYR A 223 -10.78 -30.75 -14.68
CA TYR A 223 -10.05 -30.01 -13.65
C TYR A 223 -9.47 -31.02 -12.67
N ILE A 224 -8.17 -30.92 -12.42
CA ILE A 224 -7.45 -31.80 -11.50
C ILE A 224 -6.92 -30.97 -10.35
N THR A 225 -7.14 -31.49 -9.13
CA THR A 225 -6.72 -30.85 -7.88
C THR A 225 -5.66 -31.66 -7.13
N ASP A 226 -5.56 -32.97 -7.39
CA ASP A 226 -4.72 -33.89 -6.63
C ASP A 226 -4.18 -35.02 -7.52
N LYS A 227 -2.99 -35.55 -7.17
CA LYS A 227 -2.32 -36.67 -7.84
C LYS A 227 -2.17 -37.77 -6.81
N LYS A 228 -2.43 -39.01 -7.23
CA LYS A 228 -2.32 -40.20 -6.38
C LYS A 228 -0.90 -40.75 -6.37
#